data_AF-A0A4D9CT01-F1
#
_entry.id   AF-A0A4D9CT01-F1
#
_cell.length_a   1.000
_cell.length_b   1.000
_cell.length_c   1.000
_cell.angle_alpha   90.00
_cell.angle_beta   90.00
_cell.angle_gamma   90.00
#
_symmetry.space_group_name_H-M   'P 1'
#
loop_
_entity.id
_entity.type
_entity.pdbx_description
1 polymer ?
#
loop_
_entity_poly.entity_id
_entity_poly.type
_entity_poly.pdbx_seq_one_letter_code
_entity_poly.pdbx_strand_id
1 'polypeptide(L)'
;MRLLHFLSFVSLSSAFLLPSLPSSSSPLSKRGRALASSASEELSRKEKSKEQVRSLLKGLGELDDEDGPSESGSSKRKEKREGVDAARRALADKDKMKLEPESVFFEGAPHWSEVVVPAISILTVIGIIPFASSVARQIWVKYKITSRRISVTSGVGGKDLTEVIYADIERINYVFRAFGTTGDMVLFLRDGAKLEIRSLPNFRDVYNYIRSQLDDDAREQTPALPEPK
;
A
#
# COMPACT_ATOMS: atom_id res chain seq x y z
N MET A 1 27.99 -37.57 -70.21
CA MET A 1 29.21 -36.97 -69.62
C MET A 1 28.79 -35.81 -68.72
N ARG A 2 29.14 -35.89 -67.41
CA ARG A 2 29.22 -34.83 -66.37
C ARG A 2 27.88 -34.13 -66.02
N LEU A 3 27.21 -34.32 -64.87
CA LEU A 3 27.62 -34.41 -63.45
C LEU A 3 28.61 -33.32 -63.04
N LEU A 4 28.19 -32.36 -62.19
CA LEU A 4 28.96 -31.48 -61.27
C LEU A 4 28.13 -30.21 -61.01
N HIS A 5 27.31 -30.19 -59.96
CA HIS A 5 27.61 -29.66 -58.61
C HIS A 5 27.29 -28.16 -58.45
N PHE A 6 26.11 -27.94 -57.86
CA PHE A 6 25.78 -26.84 -56.96
C PHE A 6 26.89 -26.68 -55.92
N LEU A 7 27.59 -25.55 -55.90
CA LEU A 7 28.43 -25.10 -54.77
C LEU A 7 28.77 -23.62 -55.00
N SER A 8 27.99 -22.74 -54.39
CA SER A 8 28.48 -21.42 -53.99
C SER A 8 27.88 -21.09 -52.62
N PHE A 9 28.70 -21.36 -51.61
CA PHE A 9 28.55 -20.92 -50.23
C PHE A 9 28.28 -19.41 -50.19
N VAL A 10 27.09 -19.02 -49.73
CA VAL A 10 26.90 -17.67 -49.19
C VAL A 10 27.50 -17.68 -47.78
N SER A 11 28.71 -17.14 -47.69
CA SER A 11 29.45 -16.90 -46.45
C SER A 11 28.70 -15.85 -45.62
N LEU A 12 27.97 -16.31 -44.60
CA LEU A 12 27.30 -15.47 -43.62
C LEU A 12 28.31 -15.10 -42.51
N SER A 13 29.23 -14.18 -42.79
CA SER A 13 30.01 -13.52 -41.74
C SER A 13 29.13 -12.49 -41.03
N SER A 14 28.31 -12.95 -40.09
CA SER A 14 27.68 -12.07 -39.10
C SER A 14 28.70 -11.84 -37.98
N ALA A 15 29.48 -10.76 -38.12
CA ALA A 15 30.28 -10.24 -37.03
C ALA A 15 29.32 -9.66 -35.97
N PHE A 16 28.95 -10.49 -35.00
CA PHE A 16 28.33 -10.03 -33.75
C PHE A 16 29.35 -9.15 -33.02
N LEU A 17 29.23 -7.84 -33.19
CA LEU A 17 29.84 -6.87 -32.29
C LEU A 17 29.24 -7.09 -30.89
N LEU A 18 30.02 -7.69 -29.99
CA LEU A 18 29.72 -7.67 -28.56
C LEU A 18 29.84 -6.22 -28.06
N PRO A 19 28.80 -5.62 -27.47
CA PRO A 19 29.00 -4.46 -26.64
C PRO A 19 29.76 -4.88 -25.38
N SER A 20 30.84 -4.15 -25.08
CA SER A 20 31.66 -4.32 -23.90
C SER A 20 30.82 -4.18 -22.63
N LEU A 21 30.92 -5.18 -21.76
CA LEU A 21 30.36 -5.15 -20.41
C LEU A 21 30.98 -3.99 -19.62
N PRO A 22 30.17 -3.07 -19.04
CA PRO A 22 30.68 -2.14 -18.05
C PRO A 22 31.01 -2.92 -16.77
N SER A 23 32.27 -2.80 -16.35
CA SER A 23 32.76 -3.19 -15.03
C SER A 23 31.89 -2.52 -13.95
N SER A 24 30.99 -3.31 -13.36
CA SER A 24 30.15 -2.91 -12.23
C SER A 24 31.00 -2.89 -10.96
N SER A 25 31.68 -1.77 -10.73
CA SER A 25 32.12 -1.40 -9.39
C SER A 25 30.92 -0.79 -8.66
N SER A 26 30.32 -1.56 -7.77
CA SER A 26 29.15 -1.17 -7.01
C SER A 26 29.41 0.11 -6.19
N PRO A 27 28.64 1.22 -6.36
CA PRO A 27 28.67 2.36 -5.46
C PRO A 27 27.71 2.15 -4.27
N LEU A 28 27.47 0.89 -3.85
CA LEU A 28 26.53 0.55 -2.78
C LEU A 28 27.04 0.92 -1.37
N SER A 29 28.30 1.32 -1.22
CA SER A 29 28.84 1.79 0.06
C SER A 29 28.52 3.27 0.34
N LYS A 30 28.40 4.12 -0.69
CA LYS A 30 28.22 5.57 -0.50
C LYS A 30 26.77 5.96 -0.18
N ARG A 31 25.77 5.25 -0.73
CA ARG A 31 24.35 5.52 -0.41
C ARG A 31 23.93 5.05 0.99
N GLY A 32 24.46 3.92 1.47
CA GLY A 32 24.21 3.43 2.83
C GLY A 32 24.80 4.36 3.90
N ARG A 33 26.00 4.93 3.66
CA ARG A 33 26.58 5.94 4.54
C ARG A 33 25.81 7.26 4.54
N ALA A 34 25.26 7.71 3.41
CA ALA A 34 24.49 8.95 3.34
C ALA A 34 23.13 8.85 4.05
N LEU A 35 22.46 7.69 3.99
CA LEU A 35 21.22 7.44 4.73
C LEU A 35 21.46 7.23 6.23
N ALA A 36 22.57 6.58 6.60
CA ALA A 36 22.99 6.48 8.00
C ALA A 36 23.44 7.83 8.56
N SER A 37 24.11 8.68 7.77
CA SER A 37 24.52 10.02 8.20
C SER A 37 23.34 10.97 8.30
N SER A 38 22.37 10.92 7.38
CA SER A 38 21.18 11.77 7.46
C SER A 38 20.26 11.40 8.62
N ALA A 39 20.13 10.10 8.93
CA ALA A 39 19.36 9.64 10.09
C ALA A 39 20.03 9.99 11.43
N SER A 40 21.36 9.91 11.50
CA SER A 40 22.11 10.30 12.70
C SER A 40 22.21 11.82 12.88
N GLU A 41 22.23 12.60 11.80
CA GLU A 41 22.10 14.06 11.85
C GLU A 41 20.70 14.53 12.28
N GLU A 42 19.64 13.85 11.83
CA GLU A 42 18.26 14.11 12.27
C GLU A 42 18.06 13.81 13.75
N LEU A 43 18.62 12.70 14.26
CA LEU A 43 18.57 12.35 15.68
C LEU A 43 19.39 13.34 16.52
N SER A 44 20.57 13.74 16.05
CA SER A 44 21.41 14.77 16.67
C SER A 44 20.73 16.14 16.70
N ARG A 45 20.03 16.53 15.63
CA ARG A 45 19.20 17.75 15.60
C ARG A 45 18.03 17.67 16.58
N LYS A 46 17.36 16.52 16.69
CA LYS A 46 16.26 16.31 17.63
C LYS A 46 16.73 16.30 19.08
N GLU A 47 17.89 15.71 19.38
CA GLU A 47 18.47 15.77 20.72
C GLU A 47 18.91 17.19 21.08
N LYS A 48 19.63 17.89 20.20
CA LYS A 48 19.99 19.30 20.40
C LYS A 48 18.75 20.18 20.60
N SER A 49 17.69 19.96 19.82
CA SER A 49 16.44 20.69 19.97
C SER A 49 15.75 20.39 21.31
N LYS A 50 15.72 19.13 21.75
CA LYS A 50 15.19 18.77 23.08
C LYS A 50 16.01 19.35 24.23
N GLU A 51 17.34 19.35 24.10
CA GLU A 51 18.24 19.89 25.12
C GLU A 51 18.16 21.41 25.19
N GLN A 52 17.99 22.08 24.04
CA GLN A 52 17.72 23.51 23.95
C GLN A 52 16.34 23.88 24.53
N VAL A 53 15.32 23.05 24.30
CA VAL A 53 14.00 23.22 24.94
C VAL A 53 14.10 22.98 26.45
N ARG A 54 14.89 22.00 26.89
CA ARG A 54 15.10 21.70 28.32
C ARG A 54 15.90 22.79 29.03
N SER A 55 16.90 23.39 28.38
CA SER A 55 17.68 24.51 28.94
C SER A 55 16.85 25.79 29.01
N LEU A 56 15.98 26.03 28.02
CA LEU A 56 14.99 27.10 28.08
C LEU A 56 13.99 26.88 29.22
N LEU A 57 13.47 25.67 29.39
CA LEU A 57 12.58 25.31 30.50
C LEU A 57 13.28 25.45 31.86
N LYS A 58 14.56 25.06 31.98
CA LYS A 58 15.34 25.20 33.21
C LYS A 58 15.63 26.67 33.54
N GLY A 59 16.04 27.47 32.56
CA GLY A 59 16.23 28.91 32.74
C GLY A 59 14.93 29.68 33.04
N LEU A 60 13.77 29.11 32.66
CA LEU A 60 12.45 29.65 33.02
C LEU A 60 11.99 29.23 34.42
N GLY A 61 12.53 28.14 34.98
CA GLY A 61 12.27 27.72 36.37
C GLY A 61 13.22 28.37 37.38
N GLU A 62 14.44 28.74 36.97
CA GLU A 62 15.43 29.41 37.82
C GLU A 62 15.13 30.91 38.06
N LEU A 63 14.16 31.49 37.36
CA LEU A 63 13.77 32.90 37.48
C LEU A 63 12.56 33.14 38.40
N ASP A 64 12.04 32.09 39.05
CA ASP A 64 10.90 32.20 39.97
C ASP A 64 11.33 32.32 41.47
N ASP A 65 12.63 32.38 41.78
CA ASP A 65 13.15 32.40 43.17
C ASP A 65 13.82 33.73 43.64
N GLU A 66 13.78 34.82 42.87
CA GLU A 66 14.29 36.14 43.33
C GLU A 66 13.15 37.19 43.36
N ASP A 67 12.77 37.55 44.58
CA ASP A 67 11.65 38.41 44.95
C ASP A 67 12.04 39.91 44.83
N GLY A 68 11.17 40.72 44.22
CA GLY A 68 11.33 42.17 44.13
C GLY A 68 10.16 42.86 43.42
N PRO A 69 9.41 43.77 44.09
CA PRO A 69 8.16 44.28 43.55
C PRO A 69 8.43 45.39 42.52
N SER A 70 8.10 45.14 41.26
CA SER A 70 7.97 46.21 40.26
C SER A 70 6.85 45.91 39.25
N GLU A 71 6.03 46.93 39.01
CA GLU A 71 4.72 46.88 38.34
C GLU A 71 4.73 46.53 36.84
N SER A 72 5.78 45.90 36.31
CA SER A 72 5.91 45.54 34.89
C SER A 72 5.66 44.05 34.58
N GLY A 73 5.52 43.20 35.61
CA GLY A 73 5.45 41.73 35.47
C GLY A 73 4.11 41.15 34.98
N SER A 74 3.04 41.95 34.98
CA SER A 74 1.69 41.52 34.59
C SER A 74 1.59 41.16 33.10
N SER A 75 2.16 41.99 32.22
CA SER A 75 2.05 41.82 30.77
C SER A 75 2.88 40.63 30.27
N LYS A 76 4.10 40.46 30.79
CA LYS A 76 5.03 39.40 30.38
C LYS A 76 4.59 38.00 30.84
N ARG A 77 3.95 37.91 32.01
CA ARG A 77 3.36 36.67 32.52
C ARG A 77 2.07 36.29 31.77
N LYS A 78 1.33 37.29 31.29
CA LYS A 78 0.12 37.09 30.47
C LYS A 78 0.46 36.60 29.06
N GLU A 79 1.44 37.23 28.41
CA GLU A 79 1.97 36.82 27.10
C GLU A 79 2.53 35.38 27.11
N LYS A 80 3.24 35.01 28.19
CA LYS A 80 3.79 33.66 28.38
C LYS A 80 2.70 32.60 28.61
N ARG A 81 1.61 32.96 29.31
CA ARG A 81 0.44 32.06 29.49
C ARG A 81 -0.33 31.87 28.18
N GLU A 82 -0.53 32.93 27.42
CA GLU A 82 -1.18 32.87 26.10
C GLU A 82 -0.39 32.02 25.10
N GLY A 83 0.95 32.08 25.11
CA GLY A 83 1.81 31.23 24.29
C GLY A 83 1.73 29.73 24.64
N VAL A 84 1.57 29.40 25.94
CA VAL A 84 1.40 28.01 26.39
C VAL A 84 0.02 27.47 26.02
N ASP A 85 -1.02 28.29 26.13
CA ASP A 85 -2.39 27.91 25.72
C ASP A 85 -2.50 27.76 24.20
N ALA A 86 -1.80 28.61 23.42
CA ALA A 86 -1.71 28.49 21.97
C ALA A 86 -0.94 27.21 21.55
N ALA A 87 0.18 26.90 22.22
CA ALA A 87 0.92 25.67 21.97
C ALA A 87 0.08 24.43 22.33
N ARG A 88 -0.69 24.47 23.42
CA ARG A 88 -1.57 23.38 23.85
C ARG A 88 -2.75 23.17 22.91
N ARG A 89 -3.31 24.25 22.35
CA ARG A 89 -4.34 24.19 21.29
C ARG A 89 -3.78 23.64 19.99
N ALA A 90 -2.57 24.05 19.59
CA ALA A 90 -1.90 23.51 18.41
C ALA A 90 -1.56 22.02 18.53
N LEU A 91 -1.22 21.55 19.73
CA LEU A 91 -1.05 20.12 20.04
C LEU A 91 -2.39 19.38 20.00
N ALA A 92 -3.46 19.94 20.57
CA ALA A 92 -4.80 19.35 20.53
C ALA A 92 -5.36 19.27 19.10
N ASP A 93 -5.07 20.25 18.24
CA ASP A 93 -5.46 20.21 16.84
C ASP A 93 -4.64 19.20 16.04
N LYS A 94 -3.35 19.01 16.37
CA LYS A 94 -2.55 17.93 15.77
C LYS A 94 -3.07 16.54 16.14
N ASP A 95 -3.56 16.36 17.36
CA ASP A 95 -4.15 15.10 17.80
C ASP A 95 -5.50 14.82 17.11
N LYS A 96 -6.28 15.86 16.77
CA LYS A 96 -7.48 15.74 15.93
C LYS A 96 -7.15 15.48 14.45
N MET A 97 -6.02 15.96 13.97
CA MET A 97 -5.50 15.63 12.62
C MET A 97 -4.93 14.22 12.54
N LYS A 98 -4.77 13.52 13.68
CA LYS A 98 -4.41 12.11 13.70
C LYS A 98 -5.64 11.32 13.27
N LEU A 99 -5.68 11.04 11.97
CA LEU A 99 -6.73 10.28 11.31
C LEU A 99 -7.13 9.07 12.17
N GLU A 100 -8.43 8.93 12.39
CA GLU A 100 -9.04 7.84 13.17
C GLU A 100 -8.42 6.47 12.82
N PRO A 101 -8.25 5.59 13.83
CA PRO A 101 -7.68 4.28 13.61
C PRO A 101 -8.47 3.52 12.54
N GLU A 102 -7.77 3.04 11.52
CA GLU A 102 -8.35 2.33 10.38
C GLU A 102 -8.89 0.97 10.84
N SER A 103 -10.19 0.74 10.63
CA SER A 103 -10.84 -0.51 10.98
C SER A 103 -10.77 -1.48 9.81
N VAL A 104 -10.44 -2.74 10.10
CA VAL A 104 -10.36 -3.82 9.12
C VAL A 104 -11.72 -4.50 9.06
N PHE A 105 -12.36 -4.48 7.89
CA PHE A 105 -13.63 -5.18 7.68
C PHE A 105 -13.40 -6.63 7.25
N PHE A 106 -12.48 -6.84 6.32
CA PHE A 106 -12.18 -8.17 5.79
C PHE A 106 -10.71 -8.32 5.47
N GLU A 107 -10.10 -9.41 5.96
CA GLU A 107 -8.76 -9.82 5.60
C GLU A 107 -8.76 -11.32 5.29
N GLY A 108 -8.18 -11.71 4.15
CA GLY A 108 -8.21 -13.12 3.78
C GLY A 108 -7.49 -13.47 2.48
N ALA A 109 -7.28 -14.77 2.31
CA ALA A 109 -6.86 -15.35 1.04
C ALA A 109 -8.08 -15.52 0.10
N PRO A 110 -7.85 -15.85 -1.19
CA PRO A 110 -8.93 -16.28 -2.07
C PRO A 110 -9.73 -17.46 -1.50
N HIS A 111 -10.94 -17.65 -2.00
CA HIS A 111 -11.81 -18.71 -1.55
C HIS A 111 -11.25 -20.10 -1.94
N TRP A 112 -11.33 -21.04 -1.01
CA TRP A 112 -10.78 -22.39 -1.16
C TRP A 112 -11.36 -23.16 -2.37
N SER A 113 -12.56 -22.80 -2.83
CA SER A 113 -13.19 -23.40 -4.01
C SER A 113 -12.31 -23.30 -5.27
N GLU A 114 -11.49 -22.25 -5.37
CA GLU A 114 -10.59 -22.05 -6.51
C GLU A 114 -9.47 -23.11 -6.59
N VAL A 115 -9.10 -23.70 -5.46
CA VAL A 115 -8.14 -24.79 -5.39
C VAL A 115 -8.84 -26.14 -5.60
N VAL A 116 -10.05 -26.30 -5.08
CA VAL A 116 -10.78 -27.57 -5.14
C VAL A 116 -11.24 -27.93 -6.54
N VAL A 117 -11.72 -26.96 -7.34
CA VAL A 117 -12.14 -27.22 -8.73
C VAL A 117 -11.01 -27.83 -9.57
N PRO A 118 -9.80 -27.24 -9.66
CA PRO A 118 -8.69 -27.85 -10.38
C PRO A 118 -8.09 -29.06 -9.66
N ALA A 119 -8.28 -29.23 -8.34
CA ALA A 119 -7.81 -30.42 -7.63
C ALA A 119 -8.42 -31.71 -8.19
N ILE A 120 -9.66 -31.68 -8.68
CA ILE A 120 -10.30 -32.85 -9.32
C ILE A 120 -9.50 -33.29 -10.56
N SER A 121 -8.91 -32.35 -11.29
CA SER A 121 -8.13 -32.65 -12.50
C SER A 121 -6.79 -33.34 -12.20
N ILE A 122 -6.31 -33.31 -10.96
CA ILE A 122 -5.01 -33.88 -10.55
C ILE A 122 -4.93 -35.40 -10.74
N LEU A 123 -6.09 -36.07 -10.87
CA LEU A 123 -6.17 -37.49 -11.25
C LEU A 123 -5.49 -37.76 -12.59
N THR A 124 -5.30 -36.73 -13.41
CA THR A 124 -4.52 -36.77 -14.64
C THR A 124 -3.20 -36.03 -14.45
N VAL A 125 -2.13 -36.49 -15.12
CA VAL A 125 -0.82 -35.80 -15.12
C VAL A 125 -0.96 -34.36 -15.65
N ILE A 126 -1.85 -34.14 -16.62
CA ILE A 126 -2.11 -32.83 -17.22
C ILE A 126 -2.74 -31.86 -16.20
N GLY A 127 -3.56 -32.36 -15.27
CA GLY A 127 -4.24 -31.53 -14.26
C GLY A 127 -3.36 -31.07 -13.10
N ILE A 128 -2.11 -31.53 -12.99
CA ILE A 128 -1.17 -31.05 -11.98
C ILE A 128 -0.85 -29.56 -12.20
N ILE A 129 -0.71 -29.12 -13.45
CA ILE A 129 -0.37 -27.73 -13.81
C ILE A 129 -1.45 -26.74 -13.32
N PRO A 130 -2.75 -26.89 -13.66
CA PRO A 130 -3.77 -25.96 -13.18
C PRO A 130 -3.95 -26.02 -11.67
N PHE A 131 -3.79 -27.18 -11.03
CA PHE A 131 -3.86 -27.27 -9.57
C PHE A 131 -2.71 -26.49 -8.89
N ALA A 132 -1.48 -26.69 -9.33
CA ALA A 132 -0.32 -25.97 -8.82
C ALA A 132 -0.47 -24.45 -8.99
N SER A 133 -1.03 -24.01 -10.12
CA SER A 133 -1.32 -22.59 -10.38
C SER A 133 -2.31 -22.01 -9.37
N SER A 134 -3.42 -22.69 -9.09
CA SER A 134 -4.39 -22.22 -8.09
C SER A 134 -3.83 -22.22 -6.68
N VAL A 135 -3.01 -23.22 -6.31
CA VAL A 135 -2.34 -23.25 -5.00
C VAL A 135 -1.36 -22.09 -4.86
N ALA A 136 -0.57 -21.79 -5.89
CA ALA A 136 0.35 -20.67 -5.87
C ALA A 136 -0.39 -19.34 -5.63
N ARG A 137 -1.54 -19.15 -6.29
CA ARG A 137 -2.41 -18.00 -6.07
C ARG A 137 -2.94 -17.95 -4.63
N GLN A 138 -3.37 -19.07 -4.07
CA GLN A 138 -3.89 -19.17 -2.70
C GLN A 138 -2.85 -18.71 -1.65
N ILE A 139 -1.56 -18.93 -1.94
CA ILE A 139 -0.45 -18.56 -1.06
C ILE A 139 -0.12 -17.07 -1.19
N TRP A 140 0.03 -16.57 -2.42
CA TRP A 140 0.55 -15.21 -2.66
C TRP A 140 -0.51 -14.10 -2.69
N VAL A 141 -1.76 -14.44 -3.02
CA VAL A 141 -2.82 -13.43 -3.09
C VAL A 141 -3.45 -13.22 -1.72
N LYS A 142 -3.54 -11.96 -1.29
CA LYS A 142 -4.21 -11.55 -0.05
C LYS A 142 -5.06 -10.32 -0.30
N TYR A 143 -6.26 -10.34 0.26
CA TYR A 143 -7.21 -9.23 0.23
C TYR A 143 -7.26 -8.61 1.61
N LYS A 144 -7.18 -7.28 1.66
CA LYS A 144 -7.35 -6.48 2.86
C LYS A 144 -8.27 -5.31 2.55
N ILE A 145 -9.43 -5.32 3.15
CA ILE A 145 -10.48 -4.34 2.95
C ILE A 145 -10.72 -3.65 4.28
N THR A 146 -10.49 -2.34 4.29
CA THR A 146 -10.56 -1.52 5.50
C THR A 146 -11.56 -0.38 5.34
N SER A 147 -11.69 0.48 6.33
CA SER A 147 -12.53 1.67 6.24
C SER A 147 -12.04 2.74 5.28
N ARG A 148 -10.75 2.73 4.89
CA ARG A 148 -10.17 3.78 4.04
C ARG A 148 -9.85 3.30 2.62
N ARG A 149 -9.36 2.08 2.50
CA ARG A 149 -8.81 1.57 1.24
C ARG A 149 -9.05 0.09 1.07
N ILE A 150 -8.93 -0.35 -0.17
CA ILE A 150 -8.93 -1.75 -0.56
C ILE A 150 -7.51 -2.05 -1.03
N SER A 151 -6.83 -2.95 -0.32
CA SER A 151 -5.47 -3.40 -0.63
C SER A 151 -5.52 -4.83 -1.14
N VAL A 152 -4.91 -5.06 -2.30
CA VAL A 152 -4.76 -6.37 -2.93
C VAL A 152 -3.27 -6.66 -3.07
N THR A 153 -2.80 -7.67 -2.35
CA THR A 153 -1.46 -8.22 -2.53
C THR A 153 -1.54 -9.35 -3.55
N SER A 154 -0.63 -9.32 -4.53
CA SER A 154 -0.54 -10.27 -5.62
C SER A 154 0.92 -10.41 -6.09
N GLY A 155 1.11 -11.02 -7.27
CA GLY A 155 2.44 -11.26 -7.82
C GLY A 155 3.14 -12.47 -7.22
N VAL A 156 4.19 -12.91 -7.91
CA VAL A 156 5.01 -14.06 -7.47
C VAL A 156 5.77 -13.67 -6.20
N GLY A 157 5.44 -14.33 -5.10
CA GLY A 157 5.99 -14.01 -3.78
C GLY A 157 5.30 -12.84 -3.06
N GLY A 158 4.13 -12.39 -3.52
CA GLY A 158 3.35 -11.35 -2.85
C GLY A 158 3.96 -9.94 -2.92
N LYS A 159 4.70 -9.65 -4.00
CA LYS A 159 5.46 -8.40 -4.16
C LYS A 159 4.64 -7.24 -4.73
N ASP A 160 3.54 -7.55 -5.39
CA ASP A 160 2.71 -6.55 -6.06
C ASP A 160 1.58 -6.16 -5.13
N LEU A 161 1.65 -4.95 -4.56
CA LEU A 161 0.60 -4.38 -3.72
C LEU A 161 -0.12 -3.29 -4.51
N THR A 162 -1.42 -3.44 -4.69
CA THR A 162 -2.28 -2.42 -5.29
C THR A 162 -3.28 -1.95 -4.25
N GLU A 163 -3.33 -0.64 -4.00
CA GLU A 163 -4.26 -0.02 -3.07
C GLU A 163 -5.16 0.96 -3.79
N VAL A 164 -6.45 0.96 -3.46
CA VAL A 164 -7.46 1.85 -4.06
C VAL A 164 -8.29 2.48 -2.95
N ILE A 165 -8.52 3.79 -3.04
CA ILE A 165 -9.36 4.54 -2.11
C ILE A 165 -10.81 4.52 -2.63
N TYR A 166 -11.79 4.50 -1.74
CA TYR A 166 -13.21 4.43 -2.13
C TYR A 166 -13.66 5.57 -3.05
N ALA A 167 -13.14 6.78 -2.83
CA ALA A 167 -13.44 7.95 -3.66
C ALA A 167 -12.98 7.82 -5.13
N ASP A 168 -11.97 6.99 -5.40
CA ASP A 168 -11.45 6.79 -6.75
C ASP A 168 -12.29 5.77 -7.54
N ILE A 169 -13.21 5.06 -6.90
CA ILE A 169 -14.06 4.06 -7.54
C ILE A 169 -15.17 4.77 -8.31
N GLU A 170 -15.27 4.47 -9.61
CA GLU A 170 -16.33 4.94 -10.50
C GLU A 170 -17.53 3.99 -10.48
N ARG A 171 -17.29 2.68 -10.58
CA ARG A 171 -18.35 1.65 -10.56
C ARG A 171 -17.76 0.27 -10.27
N ILE A 172 -18.61 -0.66 -9.83
CA ILE A 172 -18.21 -2.04 -9.55
C ILE A 172 -19.07 -3.02 -10.35
N ASN A 173 -18.44 -3.85 -11.18
CA ASN A 173 -19.10 -5.00 -11.81
C ASN A 173 -18.79 -6.27 -11.05
N TYR A 174 -19.75 -7.19 -11.00
CA TYR A 174 -19.58 -8.46 -10.31
C TYR A 174 -20.07 -9.67 -11.09
N VAL A 175 -19.53 -10.83 -10.74
CA VAL A 175 -19.95 -12.15 -11.21
C VAL A 175 -19.99 -13.09 -10.01
N PHE A 176 -21.14 -13.71 -9.76
CA PHE A 176 -21.25 -14.73 -8.73
C PHE A 176 -20.56 -16.04 -9.16
N ARG A 177 -19.92 -16.70 -8.19
CA ARG A 177 -19.29 -18.01 -8.33
C ARG A 177 -19.85 -18.95 -7.24
N ALA A 178 -19.75 -20.26 -7.46
CA ALA A 178 -20.14 -21.32 -6.53
C ALA A 178 -21.47 -21.06 -5.79
N PHE A 179 -22.57 -20.95 -6.54
CA PHE A 179 -23.93 -20.73 -6.00
C PHE A 179 -24.10 -19.45 -5.14
N GLY A 180 -23.23 -18.44 -5.33
CA GLY A 180 -23.38 -17.13 -4.67
C GLY A 180 -22.67 -16.98 -3.32
N THR A 181 -21.91 -17.99 -2.89
CA THR A 181 -21.08 -17.92 -1.66
C THR A 181 -19.78 -17.14 -1.86
N THR A 182 -19.27 -17.14 -3.10
CA THR A 182 -18.09 -16.40 -3.53
C THR A 182 -18.40 -15.62 -4.81
N GLY A 183 -17.58 -14.62 -5.12
CA GLY A 183 -17.73 -13.88 -6.36
C GLY A 183 -16.44 -13.23 -6.83
N ASP A 184 -16.45 -12.87 -8.10
CA ASP A 184 -15.42 -12.06 -8.72
C ASP A 184 -16.01 -10.64 -8.88
N MET A 185 -15.22 -9.61 -8.63
CA MET A 185 -15.61 -8.23 -8.90
C MET A 185 -14.48 -7.44 -9.55
N VAL A 186 -14.86 -6.45 -10.34
CA VAL A 186 -13.95 -5.51 -10.99
C VAL A 186 -14.35 -4.12 -10.60
N LEU A 187 -13.43 -3.42 -9.95
CA LEU A 187 -13.57 -2.02 -9.58
C LEU A 187 -13.00 -1.20 -10.73
N PHE A 188 -13.86 -0.38 -11.35
CA PHE A 188 -13.45 0.61 -12.33
C PHE A 188 -13.12 1.88 -11.57
N LEU A 189 -11.92 2.41 -11.79
CA LEU A 189 -11.47 3.64 -11.18
C LEU A 189 -11.71 4.82 -12.12
N ARG A 190 -11.81 6.02 -11.55
CA ARG A 190 -12.05 7.29 -12.29
C ARG A 190 -10.90 7.65 -13.25
N ASP A 191 -9.70 7.14 -13.00
CA ASP A 191 -8.53 7.28 -13.89
C ASP A 191 -8.56 6.29 -15.08
N GLY A 192 -9.57 5.42 -15.15
CA GLY A 192 -9.72 4.38 -16.16
C GLY A 192 -8.99 3.07 -15.82
N ALA A 193 -8.28 3.01 -14.68
CA ALA A 193 -7.68 1.77 -14.20
C ALA A 193 -8.76 0.78 -13.73
N LYS A 194 -8.37 -0.49 -13.64
CA LYS A 194 -9.25 -1.58 -13.19
C LYS A 194 -8.54 -2.39 -12.13
N LEU A 195 -9.19 -2.55 -10.98
CA LEU A 195 -8.75 -3.48 -9.95
C LEU A 195 -9.65 -4.72 -9.99
N GLU A 196 -9.05 -5.85 -10.31
CA GLU A 196 -9.74 -7.14 -10.35
C GLU A 196 -9.55 -7.90 -9.04
N ILE A 197 -10.67 -8.32 -8.45
CA ILE A 197 -10.71 -9.15 -7.24
C ILE A 197 -11.42 -10.44 -7.62
N ARG A 198 -10.75 -11.58 -7.46
CA ARG A 198 -11.28 -12.88 -7.92
C ARG A 198 -11.33 -13.89 -6.78
N SER A 199 -12.41 -14.68 -6.75
CA SER A 199 -12.72 -15.67 -5.73
C SER A 199 -12.75 -15.05 -4.33
N LEU A 200 -13.42 -13.91 -4.19
CA LEU A 200 -13.55 -13.25 -2.88
C LEU A 200 -14.54 -14.05 -2.01
N PRO A 201 -14.13 -14.52 -0.82
CA PRO A 201 -15.04 -15.21 0.10
C PRO A 201 -15.97 -14.20 0.78
N ASN A 202 -17.11 -14.68 1.32
CA ASN A 202 -18.15 -13.84 1.93
C ASN A 202 -18.56 -12.67 1.01
N PHE A 203 -18.69 -12.97 -0.28
CA PHE A 203 -18.78 -11.97 -1.34
C PHE A 203 -19.91 -10.96 -1.12
N ARG A 204 -21.08 -11.43 -0.66
CA ARG A 204 -22.27 -10.58 -0.46
C ARG A 204 -22.00 -9.50 0.59
N ASP A 205 -21.46 -9.89 1.74
CA ASP A 205 -21.20 -8.96 2.85
C ASP A 205 -20.12 -7.96 2.48
N VAL A 206 -19.04 -8.45 1.85
CA VAL A 206 -17.92 -7.60 1.42
C VAL A 206 -18.35 -6.63 0.32
N TYR A 207 -19.13 -7.10 -0.65
CA TYR A 207 -19.65 -6.24 -1.72
C TYR A 207 -20.58 -5.16 -1.16
N ASN A 208 -21.50 -5.53 -0.28
CA ASN A 208 -22.42 -4.57 0.34
C ASN A 208 -21.67 -3.55 1.19
N TYR A 209 -20.64 -3.98 1.92
CA TYR A 209 -19.76 -3.09 2.66
C TYR A 209 -19.05 -2.10 1.72
N ILE A 210 -18.38 -2.58 0.67
CA ILE A 210 -17.69 -1.69 -0.29
C ILE A 210 -18.70 -0.73 -0.92
N ARG A 211 -19.87 -1.22 -1.37
CA ARG A 211 -20.93 -0.42 -1.98
C ARG A 211 -21.47 0.66 -1.02
N SER A 212 -21.48 0.40 0.28
CA SER A 212 -21.89 1.37 1.29
C SER A 212 -20.88 2.51 1.49
N GLN A 213 -19.60 2.29 1.14
CA GLN A 213 -18.52 3.28 1.23
C GLN A 213 -18.37 4.12 -0.05
N LEU A 214 -19.11 3.81 -1.11
CA LEU A 214 -19.05 4.56 -2.37
C LEU A 214 -19.79 5.89 -2.28
N ASP A 215 -19.31 6.86 -3.06
CA ASP A 215 -20.04 8.10 -3.36
C ASP A 215 -21.38 7.79 -4.05
N ASP A 216 -22.34 8.71 -3.94
CA ASP A 216 -23.69 8.54 -4.50
C ASP A 216 -23.65 8.24 -6.01
N ASP A 217 -22.88 9.01 -6.78
CA ASP A 217 -22.72 8.83 -8.23
C ASP A 217 -22.20 7.43 -8.60
N ALA A 218 -21.21 6.93 -7.86
CA ALA A 218 -20.61 5.62 -8.10
C ALA A 218 -21.55 4.49 -7.66
N ARG A 219 -22.34 4.71 -6.60
CA ARG A 219 -23.31 3.76 -6.06
C ARG A 219 -24.52 3.57 -6.97
N GLU A 220 -24.93 4.62 -7.69
CA GLU A 220 -25.99 4.56 -8.71
C GLU A 220 -25.56 3.72 -9.92
N GLN A 221 -24.31 3.89 -10.38
CA GLN A 221 -23.76 3.10 -11.47
C GLN A 221 -23.45 1.64 -11.08
N THR A 222 -23.34 1.38 -9.77
CA THR A 222 -23.00 0.07 -9.23
C THR A 222 -24.26 -0.78 -8.96
N PRO A 223 -24.46 -1.89 -9.69
CA PRO A 223 -25.66 -2.71 -9.58
C PRO A 223 -25.84 -3.30 -8.17
N ALA A 224 -27.06 -3.29 -7.64
CA ALA A 224 -27.34 -3.97 -6.37
C ALA A 224 -27.25 -5.50 -6.51
N LEU A 225 -26.95 -6.19 -5.41
CA LEU A 225 -27.01 -7.65 -5.38
C LEU A 225 -28.47 -8.13 -5.32
N PRO A 226 -28.82 -9.22 -6.02
CA PRO A 226 -30.12 -9.85 -5.88
C PRO A 226 -30.29 -10.44 -4.47
N GLU A 227 -31.51 -10.39 -3.95
CA GLU A 227 -31.92 -11.04 -2.70
C GLU A 227 -31.52 -12.54 -2.71
N PRO A 228 -31.12 -13.11 -1.56
CA PRO A 228 -30.83 -14.53 -1.48
C PRO A 228 -32.14 -15.31 -1.73
N LYS A 229 -32.07 -16.35 -2.57
CA LYS A 229 -33.19 -17.27 -2.84
C LYS A 229 -33.18 -18.45 -1.88
#